data_AF-A0A257H593-F1
#
_entry.id   AF-A0A257H593-F1
#
_cell.length_a   1.000
_cell.length_b   1.000
_cell.length_c   1.000
_cell.angle_alpha   90.00
_cell.angle_beta   90.00
_cell.angle_gamma   90.00
#
_symmetry.space_group_name_H-M   'P 1'
#
loop_
_entity.id
_entity.type
_entity.pdbx_description
1 polymer ?
#
loop_
_entity_poly.entity_id
_entity_poly.type
_entity_poly.pdbx_seq_one_letter_code
_entity_poly.pdbx_strand_id
1 'polypeptide(L)'
;MVLLSGGATPHSTWAQAIGTVVLDRQATLQASQAQTPVPPVAYRSVFADLPQGVESTTLDWKAANANVGQFKRGYADLLKWEQEQAAKGRAAPANTAPSSKTPATTGDKP
;
A
#
# COMPACT_ATOMS: atom_id res chain seq x y z
N MET A 1 -5.14 60.20 -18.39
CA MET A 1 -3.97 60.05 -17.50
C MET A 1 -3.76 58.56 -17.31
N VAL A 2 -2.78 57.99 -17.98
CA VAL A 2 -2.47 56.55 -17.98
C VAL A 2 -1.38 56.33 -16.92
N LEU A 3 -1.61 55.44 -15.96
CA LEU A 3 -0.52 54.81 -15.20
C LEU A 3 -0.47 53.33 -15.58
N LEU A 4 0.51 52.98 -16.41
CA LEU A 4 1.11 51.65 -16.39
C LEU A 4 2.11 51.63 -15.25
N SER A 5 2.10 50.57 -14.43
CA SER A 5 3.33 50.04 -13.84
C SER A 5 3.08 48.60 -13.40
N GLY A 6 3.62 47.68 -14.20
CA GLY A 6 3.80 46.28 -13.83
C GLY A 6 5.01 46.13 -12.92
N GLY A 7 4.91 45.23 -11.95
CA GLY A 7 6.03 44.73 -11.17
C GLY A 7 5.84 43.23 -10.95
N ALA A 8 6.55 42.44 -11.76
CA ALA A 8 6.65 41.00 -11.59
C ALA A 8 7.34 40.69 -10.26
N THR A 9 6.71 39.89 -9.41
CA THR A 9 7.37 39.31 -8.24
C THR A 9 8.03 37.99 -8.65
N PRO A 10 9.37 37.85 -8.62
CA PRO A 10 9.99 36.56 -8.81
C PRO A 10 9.67 35.65 -7.62
N HIS A 11 9.16 34.46 -7.91
CA HIS A 11 8.98 33.40 -6.93
C HIS A 11 10.36 32.93 -6.45
N SER A 12 10.79 33.38 -5.27
CA SER A 12 12.05 32.97 -4.67
C SER A 12 11.95 31.52 -4.19
N THR A 13 12.42 30.59 -5.00
CA THR A 13 12.68 29.20 -4.59
C THR A 13 13.95 29.18 -3.73
N TRP A 14 13.82 28.93 -2.43
CA TRP A 14 14.99 28.74 -1.57
C TRP A 14 15.30 27.24 -1.46
N ALA A 15 16.52 26.88 -1.89
CA ALA A 15 17.15 25.61 -1.59
C ALA A 15 17.60 25.61 -0.12
N GLN A 16 17.29 24.57 0.64
CA GLN A 16 17.77 24.42 2.02
C GLN A 16 19.20 23.91 2.02
N ALA A 17 20.16 24.83 2.15
CA ALA A 17 21.52 24.48 2.52
C ALA A 17 21.55 23.96 3.96
N ILE A 18 22.26 22.86 4.22
CA ILE A 18 22.55 22.36 5.56
C ILE A 18 23.58 23.32 6.20
N GLY A 19 23.10 24.48 6.63
CA GLY A 19 23.88 25.51 7.31
C GLY A 19 23.77 25.36 8.82
N THR A 20 24.79 25.84 9.53
CA THR A 20 24.76 26.07 10.98
C THR A 20 23.47 26.79 11.38
N VAL A 21 22.78 26.27 12.41
CA VAL A 21 21.53 26.84 12.91
C VAL A 21 21.84 28.22 13.51
N VAL A 22 21.67 29.27 12.71
CA VAL A 22 21.64 30.64 13.21
C VAL A 22 20.33 30.80 13.95
N LEU A 23 20.39 30.84 15.28
CA LEU A 23 19.21 31.04 16.11
C LEU A 23 18.73 32.48 15.91
N ASP A 24 17.64 32.65 15.17
CA ASP A 24 17.01 33.96 15.00
C ASP A 24 16.44 34.41 16.36
N ARG A 25 17.12 35.41 16.95
CA ARG A 25 16.75 35.96 18.26
C ARG A 25 15.38 36.62 18.23
N GLN A 26 14.99 37.25 17.12
CA GLN A 26 13.70 37.90 16.97
C GLN A 26 12.58 36.86 16.85
N ALA A 27 12.80 35.80 16.08
CA ALA A 27 11.87 34.66 16.01
C ALA A 27 11.68 33.99 17.38
N THR A 28 12.74 33.89 18.18
CA THR A 28 12.68 33.33 19.54
C THR A 28 11.89 34.22 20.50
N LEU A 29 12.08 35.55 20.43
CA LEU A 29 11.28 36.51 21.20
C LEU A 29 9.81 36.49 20.79
N GLN A 30 9.53 36.37 19.49
CA GLN A 30 8.16 36.26 18.99
C GLN A 30 7.52 34.94 19.46
N ALA A 31 8.21 33.80 19.34
CA ALA A 31 7.71 32.51 19.83
C ALA A 31 7.41 32.49 21.35
N SER A 32 8.03 33.39 22.12
CA SER A 32 7.79 33.53 23.56
C SER A 32 6.53 34.34 23.90
N GLN A 33 5.92 35.04 22.93
CA GLN A 33 4.69 35.82 23.14
C GLN A 33 3.46 34.92 23.00
N ALA A 34 2.53 35.01 23.96
CA ALA A 34 1.31 34.20 23.97
C ALA A 34 0.38 34.49 22.78
N GLN A 35 0.48 35.68 22.19
CA GLN A 35 -0.31 36.11 21.04
C GLN A 35 0.24 35.60 19.71
N THR A 36 1.40 34.94 19.70
CA THR A 36 2.02 34.48 18.47
C THR A 36 1.19 33.39 17.80
N PRO A 37 0.71 33.61 16.56
CA PRO A 37 -0.06 32.61 15.84
C PRO A 37 0.77 31.34 15.62
N VAL A 38 0.25 30.20 16.07
CA VAL A 38 0.84 28.89 15.79
C VAL A 38 0.34 28.44 14.42
N PRO A 39 1.24 28.10 13.47
CA PRO A 39 0.82 27.52 12.20
C PRO A 39 0.02 26.23 12.42
N PRO A 40 -1.09 26.03 11.72
CA PRO A 40 -1.85 24.79 11.84
C PRO A 40 -1.00 23.61 11.37
N VAL A 41 -0.84 22.60 12.22
CA VAL A 41 -0.16 21.35 11.84
C VAL A 41 -1.16 20.46 11.12
N ALA A 42 -0.94 20.20 9.84
CA ALA A 42 -1.71 19.22 9.08
C ALA A 42 -1.28 17.81 9.49
N TYR A 43 -2.15 17.09 10.21
CA TYR A 43 -1.91 15.67 10.51
C TYR A 43 -1.95 14.85 9.22
N ARG A 44 -0.89 14.07 8.97
CA ARG A 44 -0.83 13.12 7.87
C ARG A 44 -0.57 11.73 8.41
N SER A 45 -1.50 10.81 8.15
CA SER A 45 -1.33 9.40 8.52
C SER A 45 -0.16 8.80 7.73
N VAL A 46 0.70 8.06 8.41
CA VAL A 46 1.75 7.25 7.76
C VAL A 46 1.17 6.11 6.93
N PHE A 47 -0.10 5.76 7.17
CA PHE A 47 -0.83 4.76 6.40
C PHE A 47 -1.54 5.34 5.17
N ALA A 48 -1.50 6.66 4.96
CA ALA A 48 -2.23 7.32 3.88
C ALA A 48 -1.82 6.81 2.48
N ASP A 49 -0.56 6.38 2.33
CA ASP A 49 -0.01 5.90 1.06
C ASP A 49 0.16 4.38 1.02
N LEU A 50 -0.25 3.67 2.08
CA LEU A 50 -0.10 2.23 2.15
C LEU A 50 -1.34 1.55 1.54
N PRO A 51 -1.15 0.48 0.73
CA PRO A 51 -2.27 -0.34 0.33
C PRO A 51 -2.97 -0.86 1.59
N GLN A 52 -4.30 -0.86 1.56
CA GLN A 52 -5.13 -1.25 2.70
C GLN A 52 -4.79 -2.69 3.10
N GLY A 53 -4.00 -2.85 4.17
CA GLY A 53 -3.41 -4.11 4.61
C GLY A 53 -4.37 -5.02 5.37
N VAL A 54 -5.66 -4.96 5.08
CA VAL A 54 -6.63 -5.88 5.66
C VAL A 54 -6.87 -6.97 4.63
N GLU A 55 -6.35 -8.16 4.92
CA GLU A 55 -6.63 -9.38 4.17
C GLU A 55 -8.15 -9.48 4.01
N SER A 56 -8.65 -9.33 2.79
CA SER A 56 -10.08 -9.31 2.47
C SER A 56 -10.70 -10.71 2.49
N THR A 57 -9.87 -11.74 2.60
CA THR A 57 -10.28 -13.14 2.67
C THR A 57 -10.65 -13.50 4.11
N THR A 58 -11.92 -13.78 4.36
CA THR A 58 -12.35 -14.44 5.60
C THR A 58 -11.83 -15.88 5.57
N LEU A 59 -10.79 -16.16 6.35
CA LEU A 59 -10.26 -17.51 6.57
C LEU A 59 -10.96 -18.18 7.75
N ASP A 60 -11.23 -19.48 7.64
CA ASP A 60 -11.62 -20.29 8.79
C ASP A 60 -10.41 -20.48 9.72
N TRP A 61 -10.41 -19.73 10.84
CA TRP A 61 -9.33 -19.74 11.82
C TRP A 61 -9.06 -21.14 12.40
N LYS A 62 -10.09 -21.98 12.52
CA LYS A 62 -9.95 -23.31 13.10
C LYS A 62 -9.22 -24.24 12.13
N ALA A 63 -9.59 -24.18 10.85
CA ALA A 63 -8.91 -24.92 9.79
C ALA A 63 -7.46 -24.46 9.61
N ALA A 64 -7.23 -23.14 9.61
CA ALA A 64 -5.88 -22.59 9.52
C ALA A 64 -4.98 -23.09 10.65
N ASN A 65 -5.48 -23.08 11.90
CA ASN A 65 -4.73 -23.59 13.05
C ASN A 65 -4.48 -25.10 12.98
N ALA A 66 -5.45 -25.88 12.49
CA ALA A 66 -5.28 -27.31 12.29
C ALA A 66 -4.16 -27.61 11.27
N ASN A 67 -4.11 -26.83 10.18
CA ASN A 67 -3.10 -26.97 9.13
C ASN A 67 -1.68 -26.68 9.66
N VAL A 68 -1.49 -25.67 10.51
CA VAL A 68 -0.19 -25.38 11.14
C VAL A 68 0.32 -26.58 11.95
N GLY A 69 -0.59 -27.32 12.59
CA GLY A 69 -0.27 -28.47 13.43
C GLY A 69 -0.45 -29.84 12.77
N GLN A 70 -0.56 -29.93 11.44
CA GLN A 70 -0.92 -31.19 10.76
C GLN A 70 0.18 -32.27 10.80
N PHE A 71 1.45 -31.87 10.93
CA PHE A 71 2.60 -32.78 10.92
C PHE A 71 2.97 -33.22 12.35
N LYS A 72 2.22 -34.18 12.91
CA LYS A 72 2.36 -34.61 14.32
C LYS A 72 3.72 -35.24 14.64
N ARG A 73 4.35 -35.93 13.68
CA ARG A 73 5.68 -36.53 13.85
C ARG A 73 6.80 -35.62 13.34
N GLY A 74 6.50 -34.37 12.97
CA GLY A 74 7.45 -33.38 12.50
C GLY A 74 8.06 -33.71 11.13
N TYR A 75 9.40 -33.76 11.06
CA TYR A 75 10.16 -33.90 9.81
C TYR A 75 9.81 -35.14 8.99
N ALA A 76 9.52 -36.27 9.63
CA ALA A 76 9.17 -37.50 8.91
C ALA A 76 7.86 -37.36 8.11
N ASP A 77 6.86 -36.69 8.70
CA ASP A 77 5.57 -36.46 8.03
C ASP A 77 5.71 -35.36 6.96
N LEU A 78 6.54 -34.33 7.22
CA LEU A 78 6.90 -33.30 6.24
C LEU A 78 7.55 -33.91 5.01
N LEU A 79 8.56 -34.77 5.18
CA LEU A 79 9.30 -35.38 4.08
C LEU A 79 8.39 -36.27 3.22
N LYS A 80 7.49 -37.02 3.86
CA LYS A 80 6.48 -37.81 3.15
C LYS A 80 5.53 -36.91 2.35
N TRP A 81 5.04 -35.84 2.98
CA TRP A 81 4.17 -34.87 2.32
C TRP A 81 4.87 -34.22 1.12
N GLU A 82 6.12 -33.79 1.25
CA GLU A 82 6.89 -33.23 0.12
C GLU A 82 7.04 -34.22 -1.03
N GLN A 83 7.33 -35.50 -0.75
CA GLN A 83 7.39 -36.55 -1.77
C GLN A 83 6.06 -36.72 -2.50
N GLU A 84 4.94 -36.71 -1.77
CA GLU A 84 3.60 -36.78 -2.36
C GLU A 84 3.28 -35.54 -3.21
N GLN A 85 3.67 -34.34 -2.77
CA GLN A 85 3.47 -33.10 -3.53
C GLN A 85 4.35 -33.06 -4.78
N ALA A 86 5.59 -33.55 -4.71
CA ALA A 86 6.48 -33.69 -5.86
C ALA A 86 5.93 -34.69 -6.88
N ALA A 87 5.30 -35.78 -6.41
CA ALA A 87 4.62 -36.74 -7.29
C ALA A 87 3.39 -36.12 -7.97
N LYS A 88 2.61 -35.30 -7.26
CA LYS A 88 1.46 -34.57 -7.83
C LYS A 88 1.87 -33.46 -8.79
N GLY A 89 2.95 -32.74 -8.50
CA GLY A 89 3.50 -31.70 -9.37
C GLY A 89 4.10 -32.21 -10.68
N ARG A 90 4.34 -33.53 -10.80
CA ARG A 90 4.75 -34.18 -12.05
C ARG A 90 3.59 -34.44 -13.02
N ALA A 91 2.33 -34.32 -12.57
CA ALA A 91 1.21 -34.21 -13.49
C ALA A 91 1.21 -32.78 -14.07
N ALA A 92 1.75 -32.62 -15.28
CA ALA A 92 1.70 -31.36 -16.01
C ALA A 92 0.26 -30.83 -16.06
N PRO A 93 0.04 -29.51 -15.93
CA PRO A 93 -1.30 -28.96 -16.07
C PRO A 93 -1.80 -29.22 -17.48
N ALA A 94 -2.90 -29.96 -17.60
CA ALA A 94 -3.68 -29.96 -18.83
C ALA A 94 -4.15 -28.52 -19.05
N ASN A 95 -3.56 -27.86 -20.04
CA ASN A 95 -3.98 -26.56 -20.54
C ASN A 95 -5.45 -26.67 -21.00
N THR A 96 -6.39 -26.43 -20.09
CA THR A 96 -7.77 -26.12 -20.43
C THR A 96 -7.88 -24.61 -20.42
N ALA A 97 -7.51 -24.02 -21.56
CA ALA A 97 -7.94 -22.66 -21.87
C ALA A 97 -9.46 -22.56 -21.66
N PRO A 98 -9.97 -21.51 -20.99
CA PRO A 98 -11.40 -21.36 -20.83
C PRO A 98 -12.00 -21.10 -22.22
N SER A 99 -12.68 -22.10 -22.78
CA SER A 99 -13.64 -21.89 -23.86
C SER A 99 -14.69 -20.93 -23.34
N SER A 100 -14.58 -19.67 -23.72
CA SER A 100 -15.66 -18.70 -23.67
C SER A 100 -16.84 -19.31 -24.43
N LYS A 101 -17.80 -19.86 -23.68
CA LYS A 101 -19.07 -20.29 -24.22
C LYS A 101 -19.84 -19.01 -24.59
N THR A 102 -19.67 -18.56 -25.83
CA THR A 102 -20.54 -17.55 -26.43
C THR A 102 -21.97 -18.11 -26.44
N PRO A 103 -22.99 -17.39 -25.94
CA PRO A 103 -24.36 -17.81 -26.10
C PRO A 103 -24.73 -17.67 -27.58
N ALA A 104 -24.74 -18.79 -28.30
CA ALA A 104 -25.36 -18.87 -29.61
C ALA A 104 -26.88 -18.86 -29.41
N THR A 105 -27.49 -17.68 -29.60
CA THR A 105 -28.88 -17.56 -30.04
C THR A 105 -28.99 -18.15 -31.43
N THR A 106 -29.86 -19.15 -31.60
CA THR A 106 -30.55 -19.66 -32.82
C THR A 106 -31.04 -21.07 -32.45
N GLY A 107 -32.29 -21.50 -32.54
CA GLY A 107 -33.58 -21.04 -33.07
C GLY A 107 -34.50 -22.28 -33.11
N ASP A 108 -35.83 -22.09 -33.11
CA ASP A 108 -36.93 -22.92 -33.67
C ASP A 108 -36.67 -24.42 -34.01
N LYS A 109 -37.54 -25.42 -33.80
CA LYS A 109 -38.98 -25.57 -33.52
C LYS A 109 -39.24 -27.11 -33.40
N PRO A 110 -40.47 -27.57 -33.12
CA PRO A 110 -41.20 -28.28 -34.19
C PRO A 110 -42.54 -27.66 -34.58
#